data_AF-A0A7W4DD65-F1
#
_entry.id   AF-A0A7W4DD65-F1
#
_cell.length_a   1.000
_cell.length_b   1.000
_cell.length_c   1.000
_cell.angle_alpha   90.00
_cell.angle_beta   90.00
_cell.angle_gamma   90.00
#
_symmetry.space_group_name_H-M   'P 1'
#
loop_
_entity.id
_entity.type
_entity.pdbx_description
1 polymer ?
#
loop_
_entity_poly.entity_id
_entity_poly.type
_entity_poly.pdbx_seq_one_letter_code
_entity_poly.pdbx_strand_id
1 'polypeptide(L)'
;MQAQPTTAQHVYCRYCGTAIGRLDNHCPACNAGQNLKPRNQIVAGLLALFLGGLGMHRFYLGQWWGLFYLLLSWSGIPMLVALVEAISFLATDKDAWKERYGHTDGSSWLIAIVSVGLLLVAVALLLALMIVALSDPAAPIDFNELLLERPD
;
A
#
# COMPACT_ATOMS: atom_id res chain seq x y z
N MET A 1 -36.86 -17.35 8.10
CA MET A 1 -35.72 -18.23 7.80
C MET A 1 -34.55 -17.33 7.42
N GLN A 2 -33.57 -17.15 8.30
CA GLN A 2 -32.43 -16.28 8.03
C GLN A 2 -31.43 -17.04 7.16
N ALA A 3 -31.15 -16.53 5.96
CA ALA A 3 -30.20 -17.11 5.03
C ALA A 3 -28.79 -17.03 5.65
N GLN A 4 -28.19 -18.18 5.94
CA GLN A 4 -26.81 -18.27 6.41
C GLN A 4 -25.85 -18.14 5.20
N PRO A 5 -24.87 -17.22 5.23
CA PRO A 5 -23.83 -17.17 4.21
C PRO A 5 -22.90 -18.38 4.34
N THR A 6 -22.78 -19.14 3.25
CA THR A 6 -22.27 -20.52 3.17
C THR A 6 -20.75 -20.69 3.29
N THR A 7 -19.99 -19.65 3.66
CA THR A 7 -18.53 -19.73 3.91
C THR A 7 -18.06 -18.73 4.98
N ALA A 8 -18.95 -18.34 5.90
CA ALA A 8 -18.61 -17.33 6.90
C ALA A 8 -17.63 -17.86 7.95
N GLN A 9 -16.39 -17.36 7.87
CA GLN A 9 -15.39 -17.42 8.93
C GLN A 9 -16.03 -16.92 10.23
N HIS A 10 -16.31 -17.83 11.17
CA HIS A 10 -16.91 -17.53 12.46
C HIS A 10 -15.86 -17.59 13.56
N VAL A 11 -16.10 -16.85 14.64
CA VAL A 11 -15.33 -16.93 15.89
C VAL A 11 -16.31 -17.13 17.03
N TYR A 12 -15.84 -17.75 18.12
CA TYR A 12 -16.69 -17.98 19.28
C TYR A 12 -16.56 -16.81 20.27
N CYS A 13 -17.71 -16.37 20.79
CA CYS A 13 -17.76 -15.35 21.83
C CYS A 13 -17.00 -15.81 23.08
N ARG A 14 -16.09 -14.97 23.59
CA ARG A 14 -15.28 -15.29 24.78
C ARG A 14 -16.08 -15.43 26.08
N TYR A 15 -17.31 -14.92 26.11
CA TYR A 15 -18.17 -14.94 27.29
C TYR A 15 -19.21 -16.06 27.26
N CYS A 16 -19.97 -16.19 26.16
CA CYS A 16 -21.08 -17.13 26.06
C CYS A 16 -20.85 -18.35 25.16
N GLY A 17 -19.75 -18.39 24.41
CA GLY A 17 -19.43 -19.51 23.50
C GLY A 17 -20.29 -19.60 22.23
N THR A 18 -21.21 -18.65 21.98
CA THR A 18 -22.00 -18.60 20.74
C THR A 18 -21.10 -18.22 19.56
N ALA A 19 -21.33 -18.84 18.40
CA ALA A 19 -20.66 -18.46 17.14
C ALA A 19 -21.16 -17.08 16.67
N ILE A 20 -20.22 -16.20 16.36
CA ILE A 20 -20.46 -14.83 15.87
C ILE A 20 -19.58 -14.57 14.64
N GLY A 21 -19.92 -13.54 13.86
CA GLY A 21 -19.11 -13.13 12.73
C GLY A 21 -17.76 -12.57 13.17
N ARG A 22 -16.71 -12.79 12.36
CA ARG A 22 -15.35 -12.27 12.63
C ARG A 22 -15.21 -10.74 12.66
N LEU A 23 -16.24 -10.01 12.25
CA LEU A 23 -16.23 -8.54 12.18
C LEU A 23 -17.20 -7.90 13.18
N ASP A 24 -17.89 -8.72 13.99
CA ASP A 24 -18.90 -8.25 14.93
C ASP A 24 -18.25 -7.82 16.26
N ASN A 25 -18.28 -6.53 16.55
CA ASN A 25 -17.73 -5.97 17.78
C ASN A 25 -18.61 -6.24 19.02
N HIS A 26 -19.83 -6.75 18.85
CA HIS A 26 -20.72 -7.17 19.93
C HIS A 26 -21.34 -8.52 19.60
N CYS A 27 -21.44 -9.38 20.62
CA CYS A 27 -22.15 -10.64 20.48
C CYS A 27 -23.68 -10.41 20.46
N PRO A 28 -24.44 -10.88 19.46
CA PRO A 28 -25.90 -10.70 19.41
C PRO A 28 -26.65 -11.48 20.51
N ALA A 29 -26.04 -12.50 21.10
CA ALA A 29 -26.68 -13.33 22.12
C ALA A 29 -26.54 -12.77 23.55
N CYS A 30 -25.37 -12.23 23.90
CA CYS A 30 -25.07 -11.76 25.27
C CYS A 30 -24.63 -10.30 25.34
N ASN A 31 -24.57 -9.59 24.22
CA ASN A 31 -24.12 -8.19 24.09
C ASN A 31 -22.68 -7.90 24.58
N ALA A 32 -21.91 -8.93 24.93
CA ALA A 32 -20.51 -8.76 25.35
C ALA A 32 -19.66 -8.18 24.20
N GLY A 33 -18.91 -7.12 24.50
CA GLY A 33 -17.98 -6.49 23.56
C GLY A 33 -16.87 -7.43 23.14
N GLN A 34 -16.64 -7.54 21.84
CA GLN A 34 -15.59 -8.36 21.22
C GLN A 34 -14.58 -7.44 20.53
N ASN A 35 -13.29 -7.65 20.82
CA ASN A 35 -12.23 -6.83 20.23
C ASN A 35 -11.74 -7.44 18.90
N LEU A 36 -12.61 -7.46 17.89
CA LEU A 36 -12.33 -8.05 16.57
C LEU A 36 -11.65 -7.08 15.57
N LYS A 37 -11.28 -5.86 16.00
CA LYS A 37 -10.58 -4.81 15.21
C LYS A 37 -10.94 -4.79 13.70
N PRO A 38 -12.20 -4.55 13.32
CA PRO A 38 -12.57 -4.41 11.92
C PRO A 38 -11.87 -3.19 11.29
N ARG A 39 -11.47 -3.31 10.02
CA ARG A 39 -10.88 -2.19 9.26
C ARG A 39 -11.94 -1.17 8.89
N ASN A 40 -11.65 0.11 9.11
CA ASN A 40 -12.59 1.19 8.82
C ASN A 40 -12.47 1.60 7.35
N GLN A 41 -13.59 1.46 6.62
CA GLN A 41 -13.73 1.86 5.22
C GLN A 41 -13.42 3.33 4.98
N ILE A 42 -13.90 4.21 5.86
CA ILE A 42 -13.70 5.66 5.73
C ILE A 42 -12.21 6.00 5.84
N VAL A 43 -11.49 5.33 6.74
CA VAL A 43 -10.04 5.50 6.91
C VAL A 43 -9.32 5.04 5.65
N ALA A 44 -9.66 3.88 5.10
CA ALA A 44 -9.07 3.39 3.85
C ALA A 44 -9.29 4.37 2.68
N GLY A 45 -10.49 4.93 2.56
CA GLY A 45 -10.82 5.92 1.54
C GLY A 45 -10.09 7.26 1.70
N LEU A 46 -9.98 7.78 2.93
CA LEU A 46 -9.21 8.99 3.22
C LEU A 46 -7.70 8.78 2.94
N LEU A 47 -7.16 7.62 3.32
CA LEU A 47 -5.78 7.27 2.99
C LEU A 47 -5.57 7.21 1.48
N ALA A 48 -6.54 6.72 0.72
CA ALA A 48 -6.45 6.67 -0.74
C ALA A 48 -6.52 8.08 -1.36
N LEU A 49 -7.29 9.00 -0.78
CA LEU A 49 -7.41 10.39 -1.27
C LEU A 49 -6.13 11.20 -1.02
N PHE A 50 -5.60 11.18 0.20
CA PHE A 50 -4.46 12.03 0.59
C PHE A 50 -3.10 11.37 0.34
N LEU A 51 -3.01 10.06 0.52
CA LEU A 51 -1.78 9.27 0.47
C LEU A 51 -1.80 8.25 -0.70
N GLY A 52 -2.72 8.42 -1.64
CA GLY A 52 -2.93 7.51 -2.76
C GLY A 52 -1.73 7.36 -3.69
N GLY A 53 -1.02 8.45 -3.96
CA GLY A 53 0.20 8.44 -4.79
C GLY A 53 1.33 7.57 -4.21
N LEU A 54 1.33 7.35 -2.88
CA LEU A 54 2.29 6.46 -2.21
C LEU A 54 1.78 5.01 -2.09
N GLY A 55 0.48 4.76 -2.28
CA GLY A 55 -0.13 3.45 -2.13
C GLY A 55 -0.38 2.99 -0.68
N MET A 56 -0.32 3.89 0.31
CA MET A 56 -0.48 3.53 1.73
C MET A 56 -1.84 2.93 2.07
N HIS A 57 -2.90 3.27 1.34
CA HIS A 57 -4.23 2.69 1.51
C HIS A 57 -4.27 1.18 1.23
N ARG A 58 -3.45 0.69 0.29
CA ARG A 58 -3.34 -0.75 0.00
C ARG A 58 -2.59 -1.49 1.11
N PHE A 59 -1.58 -0.86 1.72
CA PHE A 59 -0.90 -1.41 2.89
C PHE A 59 -1.80 -1.43 4.14
N TYR A 60 -2.69 -0.44 4.31
CA TYR A 60 -3.72 -0.44 5.37
C TYR A 60 -4.66 -1.64 5.26
N LEU A 61 -5.00 -2.04 4.04
CA LEU A 61 -5.80 -3.22 3.71
C LEU A 61 -4.98 -4.52 3.74
N GLY A 62 -3.70 -4.51 4.11
CA GLY A 62 -2.86 -5.71 4.15
C GLY A 62 -2.47 -6.26 2.77
N GLN A 63 -2.64 -5.51 1.69
CA GLN A 63 -2.40 -5.99 0.33
C GLN A 63 -0.96 -5.68 -0.14
N TRP A 64 -0.23 -6.72 -0.55
CA TRP A 64 1.17 -6.63 -1.02
C TRP A 64 1.35 -5.82 -2.31
N TRP A 65 0.30 -5.73 -3.12
CA TRP A 65 0.31 -4.98 -4.38
C TRP A 65 0.46 -3.46 -4.19
N GLY A 66 0.34 -2.95 -2.95
CA GLY A 66 0.74 -1.58 -2.60
C GLY A 66 2.21 -1.27 -2.93
N LEU A 67 3.07 -2.27 -3.06
CA LEU A 67 4.46 -2.09 -3.48
C LEU A 67 4.58 -1.52 -4.90
N PHE A 68 3.71 -1.94 -5.83
CA PHE A 68 3.71 -1.40 -7.18
C PHE A 68 3.31 0.08 -7.19
N TYR A 69 2.39 0.49 -6.33
CA TYR A 69 2.03 1.90 -6.17
C TYR A 69 3.22 2.73 -5.70
N LEU A 70 4.02 2.19 -4.76
CA LEU A 70 5.21 2.87 -4.24
C LEU A 70 6.31 2.99 -5.32
N LEU A 71 6.57 1.92 -6.08
CA LEU A 71 7.57 1.92 -7.15
C LEU A 71 7.17 2.81 -8.34
N LEU A 72 5.87 2.84 -8.66
CA LEU A 72 5.33 3.68 -9.75
C LEU A 72 5.02 5.11 -9.29
N SER A 73 5.22 5.46 -8.01
CA SER A 73 4.89 6.79 -7.47
C SER A 73 5.57 7.93 -8.24
N TRP A 74 6.78 7.70 -8.76
CA TRP A 74 7.52 8.64 -9.61
C TRP A 74 6.85 8.95 -10.96
N SER A 75 5.94 8.10 -11.44
CA SER A 75 5.24 8.27 -12.73
C SER A 75 3.98 9.13 -12.65
N GLY A 76 3.50 9.48 -11.44
CA GLY A 76 2.24 10.22 -11.24
C GLY A 76 0.96 9.42 -11.55
N ILE A 77 1.05 8.34 -12.32
CA ILE A 77 -0.06 7.40 -12.63
C ILE A 77 -0.77 6.86 -11.36
N PRO A 78 -0.06 6.36 -10.32
CA PRO A 78 -0.74 5.80 -9.15
C PRO A 78 -1.60 6.81 -8.38
N MET A 79 -1.34 8.12 -8.52
CA MET A 79 -2.18 9.15 -7.92
C MET A 79 -3.59 9.16 -8.55
N LEU A 80 -3.68 9.03 -9.88
CA LEU A 80 -4.97 8.99 -10.59
C LEU A 80 -5.73 7.70 -10.28
N VAL A 81 -5.03 6.56 -10.27
CA VAL A 81 -5.65 5.26 -9.95
C VAL A 81 -6.17 5.26 -8.51
N ALA A 82 -5.38 5.78 -7.56
CA ALA A 82 -5.79 5.85 -6.16
C ALA A 82 -6.98 6.78 -5.93
N LEU A 83 -7.14 7.83 -6.74
CA LEU A 83 -8.32 8.69 -6.68
C LEU A 83 -9.61 7.93 -7.06
N VAL A 84 -9.56 7.14 -8.13
CA VAL A 84 -10.68 6.29 -8.55
C VAL A 84 -11.00 5.24 -7.49
N GLU A 85 -9.97 4.64 -6.89
CA GLU A 85 -10.13 3.68 -5.79
C GLU A 85 -10.72 4.32 -4.54
N ALA A 86 -10.30 5.56 -4.19
CA ALA A 86 -10.86 6.29 -3.06
C ALA A 86 -12.37 6.46 -3.22
N ILE A 87 -12.83 6.90 -4.40
CA ILE A 87 -14.26 7.05 -4.70
C ILE A 87 -14.96 5.69 -4.62
N SER A 88 -14.39 4.64 -5.22
CA SER A 88 -14.94 3.28 -5.14
C SER A 88 -15.07 2.79 -3.70
N PHE A 89 -14.08 3.05 -2.85
CA PHE A 89 -14.12 2.67 -1.44
C PHE A 89 -15.16 3.45 -0.67
N LEU A 90 -15.34 4.75 -0.91
CA LEU A 90 -16.39 5.53 -0.26
C LEU A 90 -17.80 5.16 -0.74
N ALA A 91 -17.94 4.75 -2.00
CA ALA A 91 -19.21 4.38 -2.61
C ALA A 91 -19.64 2.92 -2.34
N THR A 92 -18.76 2.08 -1.78
CA THR A 92 -19.08 0.68 -1.48
C THR A 92 -19.97 0.55 -0.25
N ASP A 93 -20.97 -0.35 -0.28
CA ASP A 93 -21.78 -0.64 0.90
C ASP A 93 -20.98 -1.34 2.01
N LYS A 94 -21.38 -1.12 3.27
CA LYS A 94 -20.68 -1.67 4.45
C LYS A 94 -20.62 -3.20 4.44
N ASP A 95 -21.65 -3.88 3.94
CA ASP A 95 -21.69 -5.34 3.90
C ASP A 95 -20.76 -5.90 2.81
N ALA A 96 -20.74 -5.26 1.64
CA ALA A 96 -19.80 -5.58 0.57
C ALA A 96 -18.33 -5.30 0.99
N TRP A 97 -18.11 -4.25 1.77
CA TRP A 97 -16.79 -3.94 2.36
C TRP A 97 -16.32 -5.05 3.29
N LYS A 98 -17.19 -5.50 4.21
CA LYS A 98 -16.89 -6.58 5.16
C LYS A 98 -16.54 -7.88 4.45
N GLU A 99 -17.24 -8.21 3.36
CA GLU A 99 -16.96 -9.41 2.58
C GLU A 99 -15.59 -9.35 1.90
N ARG A 100 -15.23 -8.21 1.29
CA ARG A 100 -13.99 -8.06 0.52
C ARG A 100 -12.75 -7.80 1.36
N TYR A 101 -12.89 -7.03 2.45
CA TYR A 101 -11.75 -6.54 3.24
C TYR A 101 -11.75 -7.00 4.69
N GLY A 102 -12.79 -7.74 5.11
CA GLY A 102 -12.92 -8.20 6.49
C GLY A 102 -11.97 -9.32 6.90
N HIS A 103 -11.38 -10.04 5.95
CA HIS A 103 -10.45 -11.15 6.22
C HIS A 103 -8.99 -10.81 5.88
N THR A 104 -8.59 -9.56 6.07
CA THR A 104 -7.22 -9.14 5.77
C THR A 104 -6.27 -9.49 6.90
N ASP A 105 -5.71 -10.71 6.81
CA ASP A 105 -4.76 -11.29 7.75
C ASP A 105 -3.34 -10.79 7.44
N GLY A 106 -2.90 -9.72 8.11
CA GLY A 106 -1.48 -9.33 8.13
C GLY A 106 -1.20 -7.83 8.00
N SER A 107 -0.16 -7.37 8.70
CA SER A 107 0.34 -5.99 8.63
C SER A 107 1.43 -5.88 7.57
N SER A 108 1.05 -5.46 6.35
CA SER A 108 1.96 -5.31 5.20
C SER A 108 2.86 -4.07 5.29
N TRP A 109 2.84 -3.34 6.41
CA TRP A 109 3.62 -2.11 6.61
C TRP A 109 5.14 -2.32 6.60
N LEU A 110 5.63 -3.48 7.02
CA LEU A 110 7.07 -3.81 6.99
C LEU A 110 7.64 -3.76 5.57
N ILE A 111 6.86 -4.21 4.59
CA ILE A 111 7.26 -4.20 3.18
C ILE A 111 7.45 -2.77 2.70
N ALA A 112 6.55 -1.87 3.11
CA ALA A 112 6.64 -0.46 2.75
C ALA A 112 7.95 0.14 3.31
N ILE A 113 8.30 -0.16 4.55
CA ILE A 113 9.56 0.32 5.15
C ILE A 113 10.78 -0.24 4.44
N VAL A 114 10.82 -1.55 4.20
CA VAL A 114 11.95 -2.22 3.55
C VAL A 114 12.12 -1.70 2.12
N SER A 115 11.04 -1.54 1.37
CA SER A 115 11.09 -1.03 -0.01
C SER A 115 11.50 0.44 -0.08
N VAL A 116 10.98 1.30 0.80
CA VAL A 116 11.42 2.70 0.89
C VAL A 116 12.89 2.79 1.29
N GLY A 117 13.32 2.02 2.29
CA GLY A 117 14.72 1.97 2.71
C GLY A 117 15.66 1.54 1.60
N LEU A 118 15.32 0.47 0.87
CA LEU A 118 16.09 -0.02 -0.27
C LEU A 118 16.17 1.04 -1.39
N LEU A 119 15.07 1.72 -1.68
CA LEU A 119 15.01 2.77 -2.69
C LEU A 119 15.89 3.96 -2.31
N LEU A 120 15.84 4.42 -1.05
CA LEU A 120 16.69 5.50 -0.56
C LEU A 120 18.18 5.14 -0.63
N VAL A 121 18.55 3.91 -0.26
CA VAL A 121 19.94 3.42 -0.37
C VAL A 121 20.38 3.38 -1.83
N ALA A 122 19.54 2.86 -2.73
CA ALA A 122 19.85 2.82 -4.17
C ALA A 122 20.04 4.22 -4.77
N VAL A 123 19.15 5.16 -4.44
CA VAL A 123 19.26 6.57 -4.89
C VAL A 123 20.52 7.22 -4.32
N ALA A 124 20.83 7.01 -3.05
CA ALA A 124 22.04 7.55 -2.42
C ALA A 124 23.32 7.00 -3.09
N LEU A 125 23.35 5.70 -3.42
CA LEU A 125 24.47 5.09 -4.14
C LEU A 125 24.60 5.63 -5.57
N LEU A 126 23.49 5.77 -6.31
CA LEU A 126 23.50 6.37 -7.64
C LEU A 126 23.99 7.82 -7.60
N LEU A 127 23.52 8.62 -6.66
CA LEU A 127 23.98 10.00 -6.48
C LEU A 127 25.46 10.05 -6.09
N ALA A 128 25.93 9.16 -5.21
CA ALA A 128 27.34 9.08 -4.85
C ALA A 128 28.23 8.72 -6.06
N LEU A 129 27.81 7.75 -6.88
CA LEU A 129 28.50 7.40 -8.12
C LEU A 129 28.49 8.56 -9.13
N MET A 130 27.38 9.29 -9.25
CA MET A 130 27.30 10.49 -10.09
C MET A 130 28.22 11.61 -9.57
N ILE A 131 28.30 11.83 -8.25
CA ILE A 131 29.22 12.80 -7.64
C ILE A 131 30.68 12.41 -7.90
N VAL A 132 31.02 11.12 -7.76
CA VAL A 132 32.37 10.61 -8.08
C VAL A 132 32.69 10.79 -9.56
N ALA A 133 31.75 10.51 -10.47
CA ALA A 133 31.92 10.71 -11.90
C ALA A 133 32.09 12.18 -12.29
N LEU A 134 31.45 13.10 -11.56
CA LEU A 134 31.62 14.56 -11.75
C LEU A 134 32.90 15.09 -11.07
N SER A 135 33.42 14.37 -10.09
CA SER A 135 34.64 14.73 -9.36
C SER A 135 35.90 14.11 -9.94
N ASP A 136 35.80 13.32 -11.02
CA ASP A 136 36.96 12.83 -11.78
C ASP A 136 37.46 13.96 -12.70
N PRO A 137 38.60 14.61 -12.39
CA PRO A 137 39.16 15.69 -13.20
C PRO A 137 39.81 15.18 -14.50
N ALA A 138 39.77 13.86 -14.77
CA ALA A 138 40.46 13.21 -15.87
C ALA A 138 39.55 12.66 -16.97
N ALA A 139 38.30 13.11 -17.10
CA ALA A 139 37.55 12.98 -18.34
C ALA A 139 37.90 14.17 -19.26
N PRO A 140 38.86 14.04 -20.20
CA PRO A 140 39.21 15.12 -21.08
C PRO A 140 38.17 15.13 -22.20
N ILE A 141 37.23 16.08 -22.19
CA ILE A 141 36.68 16.54 -23.47
C ILE A 141 37.68 17.54 -24.01
N ASP A 142 38.81 17.03 -24.52
CA ASP A 142 39.75 17.85 -25.28
C ASP A 142 39.21 18.00 -26.70
N PHE A 143 38.44 19.07 -26.91
CA PHE A 143 37.95 19.44 -28.25
C PHE A 143 39.10 19.65 -29.25
N ASN A 144 40.33 19.91 -28.80
CA ASN A 144 41.48 20.13 -29.67
C ASN A 144 41.93 18.83 -30.36
N GLU A 145 41.71 17.66 -29.76
CA GLU A 145 41.92 16.35 -30.43
C GLU A 145 40.88 16.08 -31.52
N LEU A 146 39.61 16.41 -31.30
CA LEU A 146 38.54 16.25 -32.30
C LEU A 146 38.67 17.19 -33.52
N LEU A 147 39.42 18.29 -33.37
CA LEU A 147 39.68 19.27 -34.43
C LEU A 147 40.94 18.94 -35.25
N LEU A 148 41.81 18.06 -34.74
CA LEU A 148 42.99 17.57 -35.44
C LEU A 148 42.73 16.28 -36.24
N GLU A 149 41.67 15.54 -35.90
CA GLU A 149 41.19 14.40 -36.68
C GLU A 149 40.26 14.83 -37.84
N ARG A 150 40.54 15.97 -38.50
CA ARG A 150 39.90 16.30 -39.78
C ARG A 150 40.69 15.57 -40.88
N PRO A 151 40.18 14.48 -41.48
CA PRO A 151 40.80 13.91 -42.66
C PRO A 151 40.72 14.94 -43.80
N ASP A 152 41.87 15.21 -44.40
CA ASP A 152 42.07 15.91 -45.67
C ASP A 152 41.44 15.17 -46.86
#